data_AF-A0A956DD01-F1
#
_entry.id   AF-A0A956DD01-F1
#
_cell.length_a   1.000
_cell.length_b   1.000
_cell.length_c   1.000
_cell.angle_alpha   90.00
_cell.angle_beta   90.00
_cell.angle_gamma   90.00
#
_symmetry.space_group_name_H-M   'P 1'
#
loop_
_entity.id
_entity.type
_entity.pdbx_description
1 polymer ?
#
loop_
_entity_poly.entity_id
_entity_poly.type
_entity_poly.pdbx_seq_one_letter_code
_entity_poly.pdbx_strand_id
1 'polypeptide(L)'
;PTPIRIQELAEDGVTLRGSPQTILTNDRGWEGALVEGQWMVERDGFFYLFYSANGYASASYAVGVARATSPTGPFTKAGDPILVTNGAWGGPGHGSIVTGPSGETVHVYHAWQRDRIGMSPGRQVLVDRVTWRDGWPAMLGAPSRRSQPMP
;
A
#
# COMPACT_ATOMS: atom_id res chain seq x y z
N PRO A 1 -6.81 -3.11 -17.15
CA PRO A 1 -6.89 -2.34 -15.89
C PRO A 1 -7.76 -3.05 -14.85
N THR A 2 -7.19 -3.39 -13.71
CA THR A 2 -7.95 -3.94 -12.57
C THR A 2 -8.29 -2.78 -11.63
N PRO A 3 -9.56 -2.35 -11.53
CA PRO A 3 -9.93 -1.23 -10.67
C PRO A 3 -9.99 -1.62 -9.19
N ILE A 4 -9.66 -0.68 -8.31
CA ILE A 4 -10.06 -0.76 -6.89
C ILE A 4 -11.47 -0.17 -6.77
N ARG A 5 -12.36 -0.93 -6.13
CA ARG A 5 -13.76 -0.56 -5.90
C ARG A 5 -14.06 -0.50 -4.41
N ILE A 6 -15.04 0.32 -4.05
CA ILE A 6 -15.59 0.44 -2.70
C ILE A 6 -17.10 0.23 -2.73
N GLN A 7 -17.66 -0.33 -1.67
CA GLN A 7 -19.09 -0.45 -1.46
C GLN A 7 -19.37 -0.40 0.04
N GLU A 8 -20.47 0.25 0.42
CA GLU A 8 -20.91 0.31 1.81
C GLU A 8 -21.34 -1.08 2.29
N LEU A 9 -20.97 -1.39 3.53
CA LEU A 9 -21.39 -2.58 4.24
C LEU A 9 -22.49 -2.17 5.23
N ALA A 10 -23.55 -2.96 5.32
CA ALA A 10 -24.53 -2.79 6.39
C ALA A 10 -23.89 -3.08 7.76
N GLU A 11 -24.59 -2.74 8.83
CA GLU A 11 -24.11 -2.93 10.21
C GLU A 11 -23.83 -4.41 10.56
N ASP A 12 -24.40 -5.36 9.82
CA ASP A 12 -24.13 -6.80 10.00
C ASP A 12 -22.73 -7.24 9.55
N GLY A 13 -21.97 -6.36 8.91
CA GLY A 13 -20.60 -6.63 8.49
C GLY A 13 -20.48 -7.58 7.30
N VAL A 14 -21.59 -7.92 6.63
CA VAL A 14 -21.58 -8.89 5.51
C VAL A 14 -22.52 -8.52 4.35
N THR A 15 -23.53 -7.67 4.58
CA THR A 15 -24.48 -7.26 3.55
C THR A 15 -24.00 -6.01 2.82
N LEU A 16 -23.88 -6.09 1.50
CA LEU A 16 -23.49 -4.97 0.66
C LEU A 16 -24.67 -4.04 0.37
N ARG A 17 -24.47 -2.72 0.48
CA ARG A 17 -25.44 -1.67 0.19
C ARG A 17 -25.11 -0.93 -1.10
N GLY A 18 -26.13 -0.43 -1.79
CA GLY A 18 -25.97 0.33 -3.02
C GLY A 18 -25.29 -0.46 -4.15
N SER A 19 -24.48 0.22 -4.96
CA SER A 19 -23.69 -0.41 -6.03
C SER A 19 -22.20 -0.12 -5.83
N PRO A 20 -21.30 -1.04 -6.23
CA PRO A 20 -19.86 -0.79 -6.16
C PRO A 20 -19.45 0.44 -6.96
N GLN A 21 -18.62 1.30 -6.36
CA GLN A 21 -18.02 2.46 -7.01
C GLN A 21 -16.53 2.21 -7.27
N THR A 22 -16.04 2.52 -8.47
CA THR A 22 -14.59 2.52 -8.74
C THR A 22 -13.96 3.77 -8.14
N ILE A 23 -12.92 3.61 -7.32
CA ILE A 23 -12.24 4.72 -6.63
C ILE A 23 -10.80 4.94 -7.10
N LEU A 24 -10.17 3.94 -7.72
CA LEU A 24 -8.82 4.04 -8.25
C LEU A 24 -8.62 3.07 -9.42
N THR A 25 -7.95 3.54 -10.47
CA THR A 25 -7.46 2.73 -11.60
C THR A 25 -5.95 2.95 -11.77
N ASN A 26 -5.28 2.06 -12.49
CA ASN A 26 -3.89 2.26 -12.89
C ASN A 26 -3.80 3.35 -13.98
N ASP A 27 -3.37 4.56 -13.61
CA ASP A 27 -3.29 5.76 -14.47
C ASP A 27 -1.93 6.48 -14.41
N ARG A 28 -0.98 5.95 -13.63
CA ARG A 28 0.41 6.42 -13.58
C ARG A 28 1.33 5.49 -14.35
N GLY A 29 2.37 6.06 -14.94
CA GLY A 29 3.30 5.33 -15.81
C GLY A 29 4.01 4.14 -15.11
N TRP A 30 4.20 4.20 -13.79
CA TRP A 30 4.85 3.14 -13.02
C TRP A 30 3.92 1.98 -12.63
N GLU A 31 2.59 2.13 -12.76
CA GLU A 31 1.61 1.18 -12.20
C GLU A 31 1.39 -0.06 -13.09
N GLY A 32 1.87 -0.03 -14.33
CA GLY A 32 1.68 -1.12 -15.27
C GLY A 32 0.20 -1.42 -15.50
N ALA A 33 -0.16 -2.71 -15.51
CA ALA A 33 -1.51 -3.18 -15.86
C ALA A 33 -2.44 -3.46 -14.65
N LEU A 34 -1.91 -3.43 -13.43
CA LEU A 34 -2.58 -3.92 -12.21
C LEU A 34 -2.43 -2.90 -11.08
N VAL A 35 -3.54 -2.62 -10.39
CA VAL A 35 -3.55 -2.07 -9.02
C VAL A 35 -4.38 -3.00 -8.12
N GLU A 36 -3.94 -3.21 -6.89
CA GLU A 36 -4.53 -4.17 -5.95
C GLU A 36 -4.09 -3.89 -4.50
N GLY A 37 -4.50 -4.75 -3.56
CA GLY A 37 -3.97 -4.78 -2.19
C GLY A 37 -4.25 -3.50 -1.41
N GLN A 38 -5.47 -2.98 -1.53
CA GLN A 38 -5.88 -1.73 -0.91
C GLN A 38 -5.89 -1.79 0.62
N TRP A 39 -5.36 -0.75 1.26
CA TRP A 39 -5.47 -0.51 2.69
C TRP A 39 -5.76 0.97 2.94
N MET A 40 -6.88 1.28 3.59
CA MET A 40 -7.30 2.66 3.83
C MET A 40 -7.11 3.04 5.29
N VAL A 41 -6.53 4.20 5.55
CA VAL A 41 -6.45 4.81 6.89
C VAL A 41 -6.97 6.24 6.86
N GLU A 42 -7.68 6.63 7.91
CA GLU A 42 -8.05 8.01 8.14
C GLU A 42 -6.99 8.70 8.99
N ARG A 43 -6.56 9.90 8.58
CA ARG A 43 -5.62 10.72 9.34
C ARG A 43 -5.83 12.20 9.01
N ASP A 44 -5.92 13.04 10.03
CA ASP A 44 -6.00 14.51 9.91
C ASP A 44 -7.11 14.97 8.94
N GLY A 45 -8.28 14.30 8.98
CA GLY A 45 -9.44 14.61 8.12
C GLY A 45 -9.33 14.12 6.67
N PHE A 46 -8.31 13.31 6.36
CA PHE A 46 -8.12 12.72 5.04
C PHE A 46 -8.11 11.19 5.08
N PHE A 47 -8.57 10.59 4.01
CA PHE A 47 -8.48 9.15 3.75
C PHE A 47 -7.30 8.86 2.85
N TYR A 48 -6.34 8.07 3.33
CA TYR A 48 -5.17 7.62 2.58
C TYR A 48 -5.37 6.17 2.16
N LEU A 49 -5.42 5.95 0.85
CA LEU A 49 -5.51 4.64 0.22
C LEU A 49 -4.11 4.20 -0.20
N PHE A 50 -3.51 3.29 0.55
CA PHE A 50 -2.32 2.55 0.16
C PHE A 50 -2.74 1.44 -0.80
N TYR A 51 -1.98 1.25 -1.87
CA TYR A 51 -2.26 0.21 -2.86
C TYR A 51 -0.96 -0.26 -3.49
N SER A 52 -0.96 -1.47 -4.03
CA SER A 52 0.17 -2.01 -4.81
C SER A 52 -0.14 -1.96 -6.29
N ALA A 53 0.91 -1.85 -7.10
CA ALA A 53 0.79 -1.91 -8.55
C ALA A 53 1.83 -2.86 -9.17
N ASN A 54 1.63 -3.22 -10.44
CA ASN A 54 2.33 -4.30 -11.15
C ASN A 54 2.02 -5.70 -10.58
N GLY A 55 2.59 -6.76 -11.16
CA GLY A 55 2.36 -8.14 -10.71
C GLY A 55 3.25 -8.55 -9.52
N TYR A 56 2.68 -9.27 -8.56
CA TYR A 56 3.34 -9.65 -7.29
C TYR A 56 4.66 -10.42 -7.46
N ALA A 57 4.84 -11.18 -8.54
CA ALA A 57 6.06 -11.94 -8.86
C ALA A 57 7.02 -11.14 -9.76
N SER A 58 7.13 -9.83 -9.52
CA SER A 58 7.98 -8.92 -10.29
C SER A 58 8.76 -7.97 -9.40
N ALA A 59 9.96 -7.59 -9.85
CA ALA A 59 10.74 -6.50 -9.30
C ALA A 59 10.00 -5.15 -9.35
N SER A 60 9.06 -4.99 -10.27
CA SER A 60 8.29 -3.74 -10.42
C SER A 60 7.14 -3.64 -9.44
N TYR A 61 6.82 -4.69 -8.67
CA TYR A 61 5.80 -4.59 -7.63
C TYR A 61 6.19 -3.52 -6.61
N ALA A 62 5.28 -2.57 -6.39
CA ALA A 62 5.56 -1.36 -5.63
C ALA A 62 4.28 -0.81 -5.01
N VAL A 63 4.44 0.01 -3.97
CA VAL A 63 3.31 0.62 -3.25
C VAL A 63 3.19 2.09 -3.59
N GLY A 64 1.98 2.49 -3.95
CA GLY A 64 1.56 3.89 -4.11
C GLY A 64 0.60 4.30 -3.00
N VAL A 65 0.36 5.60 -2.91
CA VAL A 65 -0.64 6.18 -2.02
C VAL A 65 -1.47 7.22 -2.77
N ALA A 66 -2.78 7.20 -2.52
CA ALA A 66 -3.70 8.25 -2.92
C ALA A 66 -4.47 8.80 -1.71
N ARG A 67 -4.90 10.06 -1.78
CA ARG A 67 -5.61 10.74 -0.69
C ARG A 67 -6.92 11.37 -1.16
N ALA A 68 -7.95 11.35 -0.33
CA ALA A 68 -9.23 12.03 -0.53
C ALA A 68 -9.76 12.62 0.79
N THR A 69 -10.74 13.52 0.71
CA THR A 69 -11.50 14.03 1.87
C THR A 69 -12.76 13.21 2.18
N SER A 70 -13.04 12.17 1.39
CA SER A 70 -14.14 11.22 1.55
C SER A 70 -13.62 9.81 1.29
N PRO A 71 -14.12 8.77 1.98
CA PRO A 71 -13.71 7.38 1.72
C PRO A 71 -14.02 6.92 0.30
N THR A 72 -14.99 7.57 -0.36
CA THR A 72 -15.39 7.28 -1.74
C THR A 72 -14.65 8.14 -2.78
N GLY A 73 -13.65 8.92 -2.38
CA GLY A 73 -12.90 9.79 -3.28
C GLY A 73 -13.57 11.14 -3.54
N PRO A 74 -13.15 11.87 -4.59
CA PRO A 74 -12.12 11.50 -5.56
C PRO A 74 -10.72 11.45 -4.93
N PHE A 75 -9.92 10.44 -5.33
CA PHE A 75 -8.56 10.26 -4.82
C PHE A 75 -7.53 10.98 -5.69
N THR A 76 -6.63 11.71 -5.04
CA THR A 76 -5.42 12.28 -5.65
C THR A 76 -4.22 11.42 -5.30
N LYS A 77 -3.46 10.93 -6.30
CA LYS A 77 -2.25 10.12 -6.07
C LYS A 77 -1.03 10.99 -5.72
N ALA A 78 -0.14 10.47 -4.88
CA ALA A 78 1.12 11.12 -4.51
C ALA A 78 2.11 11.31 -5.69
N GLY A 79 1.91 10.58 -6.79
CA GLY A 79 2.75 10.62 -8.00
C GLY A 79 3.61 9.37 -8.12
N ASP A 80 4.75 9.36 -7.42
CA ASP A 80 5.71 8.25 -7.39
C ASP A 80 5.37 7.20 -6.31
N PRO A 81 5.81 5.94 -6.46
CA PRO A 81 5.63 4.93 -5.43
C PRO A 81 6.46 5.25 -4.18
N ILE A 82 5.91 4.95 -3.00
CA ILE A 82 6.54 5.20 -1.70
C ILE A 82 7.37 4.00 -1.19
N LEU A 83 7.19 2.83 -1.81
CA LEU A 83 7.92 1.61 -1.47
C LEU A 83 8.22 0.84 -2.75
N VAL A 84 9.50 0.58 -2.99
CA VAL A 84 10.00 -0.05 -4.21
C VAL A 84 11.08 -1.07 -3.89
N THR A 85 11.35 -1.94 -4.86
CA THR A 85 12.51 -2.83 -4.87
C THR A 85 13.82 -2.12 -4.50
N ASN A 86 14.69 -2.81 -3.77
CA ASN A 86 16.06 -2.38 -3.53
C ASN A 86 17.06 -3.55 -3.67
N GLY A 87 18.30 -3.36 -3.21
CA GLY A 87 19.37 -4.37 -3.34
C GLY A 87 19.17 -5.66 -2.53
N ALA A 88 18.30 -5.66 -1.50
CA ALA A 88 18.02 -6.81 -0.66
C ALA A 88 16.65 -7.43 -0.93
N TRP A 89 15.66 -6.59 -1.27
CA TRP A 89 14.27 -6.98 -1.40
C TRP A 89 13.69 -6.62 -2.77
N GLY A 90 12.97 -7.56 -3.37
CA GLY A 90 12.29 -7.42 -4.64
C GLY A 90 10.78 -7.41 -4.48
N GLY A 91 10.11 -6.49 -5.17
CA GLY A 91 8.65 -6.44 -5.27
C GLY A 91 7.93 -6.29 -3.92
N PRO A 92 8.20 -5.24 -3.14
CA PRO A 92 7.49 -5.03 -1.88
C PRO A 92 6.05 -4.53 -2.10
N GLY A 93 5.09 -5.06 -1.35
CA GLY A 93 3.72 -4.56 -1.39
C GLY A 93 2.70 -5.43 -0.65
N HIS A 94 1.43 -5.20 -0.99
CA HIS A 94 0.23 -5.80 -0.41
C HIS A 94 0.33 -5.88 1.11
N GLY A 95 0.29 -4.71 1.75
CA GLY A 95 0.49 -4.60 3.17
C GLY A 95 -0.63 -3.85 3.86
N SER A 96 -0.51 -3.83 5.18
CA SER A 96 -1.43 -3.18 6.11
C SER A 96 -0.69 -2.10 6.88
N ILE A 97 -1.37 -0.98 7.09
CA ILE A 97 -0.87 0.11 7.92
C ILE A 97 -1.41 -0.07 9.34
N VAL A 98 -0.50 -0.07 10.31
CA VAL A 98 -0.81 -0.20 11.74
C VAL A 98 -0.28 1.03 12.45
N THR A 99 -1.11 1.68 13.26
CA THR A 99 -0.69 2.75 14.16
C THR A 99 -0.78 2.23 15.58
N GLY A 100 0.34 2.25 16.31
CA GLY A 100 0.38 1.80 17.69
C GLY A 100 -0.05 2.90 18.68
N PRO A 101 -0.08 2.57 19.98
CA PRO A 101 -0.67 3.41 21.00
C PRO A 101 0.09 4.73 21.24
N SER A 102 1.37 4.79 20.91
CA SER A 102 2.17 6.02 20.97
C SER A 102 2.11 6.86 19.67
N GLY A 103 1.28 6.45 18.71
CA GLY A 103 1.06 7.17 17.45
C GLY A 103 2.08 6.86 16.36
N GLU A 104 3.03 5.95 16.62
CA GLU A 104 3.94 5.41 15.62
C GLU A 104 3.19 4.59 14.58
N THR A 105 3.46 4.85 13.31
CA THR A 105 2.83 4.13 12.19
C THR A 105 3.85 3.23 11.52
N VAL A 106 3.47 1.98 11.27
CA VAL A 106 4.24 1.01 10.50
C VAL A 106 3.43 0.47 9.33
N HIS A 107 4.14 0.05 8.30
CA HIS A 107 3.60 -0.75 7.22
C HIS A 107 4.10 -2.18 7.40
N VAL A 108 3.17 -3.13 7.55
CA VAL A 108 3.45 -4.57 7.51
C VAL A 108 3.14 -5.05 6.10
N TYR A 109 4.16 -5.49 5.36
CA TYR A 109 4.02 -5.81 3.94
C TYR A 109 4.87 -7.03 3.61
N HIS A 110 4.72 -7.56 2.40
CA HIS A 110 5.55 -8.65 1.93
C HIS A 110 6.56 -8.20 0.90
N ALA A 111 7.69 -8.90 0.78
CA ALA A 111 8.60 -8.80 -0.36
C ALA A 111 9.32 -10.13 -0.61
N TRP A 112 9.93 -10.27 -1.78
CA TRP A 112 10.82 -11.37 -2.09
C TRP A 112 12.25 -11.03 -1.67
N GLN A 113 13.05 -12.03 -1.32
CA GLN A 113 14.51 -11.85 -1.42
C GLN A 113 14.84 -11.48 -2.88
N ARG A 114 15.71 -10.48 -3.06
CA ARG A 114 15.91 -9.81 -4.36
C ARG A 114 16.22 -10.78 -5.51
N ASP A 115 16.98 -11.83 -5.22
CA ASP A 115 17.45 -12.86 -6.15
C ASP A 115 16.52 -14.09 -6.24
N ARG A 116 15.38 -14.08 -5.53
CA ARG A 116 14.43 -15.21 -5.43
C ARG A 116 12.99 -14.82 -5.76
N ILE A 117 12.78 -13.78 -6.57
CA ILE A 117 11.43 -13.37 -6.99
C ILE A 117 10.74 -14.52 -7.72
N GLY A 118 9.56 -14.94 -7.24
CA GLY A 118 8.81 -16.06 -7.80
C GLY A 118 9.32 -17.45 -7.38
N MET A 119 10.26 -17.53 -6.44
CA MET A 119 10.91 -18.78 -6.02
C MET A 119 10.76 -19.04 -4.51
N SER A 120 10.97 -20.29 -4.07
CA SER A 120 11.11 -20.64 -2.65
C SER A 120 12.23 -19.81 -1.98
N PRO A 121 12.09 -19.33 -0.73
CA PRO A 121 11.06 -19.66 0.27
C PRO A 121 9.73 -18.90 0.12
N GLY A 122 9.53 -18.15 -0.97
CA GLY A 122 8.36 -17.32 -1.14
C GLY A 122 8.55 -15.92 -0.58
N ARG A 123 7.45 -15.17 -0.51
CA ARG A 123 7.42 -13.82 0.03
C ARG A 123 7.62 -13.84 1.54
N GLN A 124 8.44 -12.93 2.04
CA GLN A 124 8.74 -12.74 3.46
C GLN A 124 7.96 -11.53 3.99
N VAL A 125 7.58 -11.57 5.26
CA VAL A 125 6.96 -10.42 5.93
C VAL A 125 8.04 -9.44 6.38
N LEU A 126 7.81 -8.16 6.11
CA LEU A 126 8.62 -7.05 6.56
C LEU A 126 7.76 -6.03 7.29
N VAL A 127 8.41 -5.27 8.16
CA VAL A 127 7.79 -4.16 8.88
C VAL A 127 8.75 -2.97 8.81
N ASP A 128 8.28 -1.85 8.29
CA ASP A 128 9.02 -0.60 8.27
C ASP A 128 8.14 0.57 8.71
N ARG A 129 8.77 1.60 9.28
CA ARG A 129 8.09 2.82 9.73
C ARG A 129 7.52 3.60 8.54
N VAL A 130 6.33 4.16 8.76
CA VAL A 130 5.74 5.19 7.90
C VAL A 130 5.91 6.53 8.59
N THR A 131 6.60 7.45 7.92
CA THR A 131 6.73 8.84 8.37
C THR A 131 5.80 9.74 7.60
N TRP A 132 5.34 10.83 8.20
CA TRP A 132 4.44 11.78 7.56
C TRP A 132 5.17 13.10 7.32
N ARG A 133 5.20 13.56 6.06
CA ARG A 133 5.85 14.81 5.65
C ARG A 133 4.92 15.57 4.72
N ASP A 134 4.66 16.84 5.05
CA ASP A 134 3.79 17.72 4.24
C ASP A 134 2.43 17.10 3.90
N GLY A 135 1.86 16.33 4.83
CA GLY A 135 0.59 15.64 4.68
C GLY A 135 0.62 14.39 3.80
N TRP A 136 1.80 13.83 3.50
CA TRP A 136 1.95 12.58 2.76
C TRP A 136 2.77 11.55 3.53
N PRO A 137 2.43 10.25 3.45
CA PRO A 137 3.24 9.19 4.02
C PRO A 137 4.48 8.94 3.15
N ALA A 138 5.59 8.63 3.81
CA ALA A 138 6.86 8.26 3.19
C ALA A 138 7.52 7.13 3.98
N MET A 139 8.11 6.17 3.27
CA MET A 139 8.85 5.04 3.86
C MET A 139 10.34 5.15 3.54
N LEU A 140 10.99 6.13 4.16
CA LEU A 140 12.39 6.44 3.87
C LEU A 140 13.32 5.32 4.34
N GLY A 141 14.19 4.84 3.44
CA GLY A 141 15.12 3.75 3.72
C GLY A 141 14.47 2.36 3.72
N ALA A 142 13.16 2.25 3.47
CA ALA A 142 12.47 0.98 3.29
C ALA A 142 12.63 0.45 1.83
N PRO A 143 12.56 -0.87 1.61
CA PRO A 143 12.59 -1.92 2.62
C PRO A 143 13.88 -1.97 3.44
N SER A 144 13.78 -2.07 4.76
CA SER A 144 14.99 -2.14 5.59
C SER A 144 15.82 -3.40 5.29
N ARG A 145 17.15 -3.23 5.23
CA ARG A 145 18.10 -4.32 4.91
C ARG A 145 18.60 -5.07 6.15
N ARG A 146 18.32 -4.53 7.33
CA ARG A 146 18.77 -5.03 8.63
C ARG A 146 17.66 -4.74 9.64
N SER A 147 17.64 -5.51 10.72
CA SER A 147 16.77 -5.23 11.87
C SER A 147 16.91 -3.77 12.31
N GLN A 148 15.76 -3.14 12.55
CA GLN A 148 15.65 -1.78 13.07
C GLN A 148 15.15 -1.85 14.51
N PRO A 149 15.41 -0.81 15.34
CA PRO A 149 14.76 -0.71 16.64
C PRO A 149 13.25 -0.82 16.50
N MET A 150 12.60 -1.46 17.47
CA MET A 150 11.14 -1.56 17.53
C MET A 150 10.50 -0.18 17.37
N PRO A 151 9.35 -0.07 16.67
CA PRO A 151 8.59 1.15 16.45
C PRO A 151 8.54 2.07 17.66
#